data_AF-A0A7X7G0S5-F1
#
_entry.id   AF-A0A7X7G0S5-F1
#
_cell.length_a   1.000
_cell.length_b   1.000
_cell.length_c   1.000
_cell.angle_alpha   90.00
_cell.angle_beta   90.00
_cell.angle_gamma   90.00
#
_symmetry.space_group_name_H-M   'P 1'
#
loop_
_entity.id
_entity.type
_entity.pdbx_description
1 polymer ?
#
loop_
_entity_poly.entity_id
_entity_poly.type
_entity_poly.pdbx_seq_one_letter_code
_entity_poly.pdbx_strand_id
1 'polypeptide(L)'
;METQATTKAAAPAARILVAGLGDAGCNVAARLLRDWGPGPELVAINTDISAFKGRAGMRCVQLGVNLTEGAGAGGNPEAGRRSAEADRAVLQEVLAEADLLFMIAGMGGGTGAGAAPALARTAAEAGARVLAFAILPFGFEGARRREQAASGLAALREAADAVICLPNQRLFDLCGGSAAPERAFEEADGLLAAGIYAIWRALSGKGTLNLRLPDFKGMLEQGRTGGCVMACVQGSGPDRVAMALEALRAHPLLEHGGVLARAPACLVSALSGPDLSLGELNSLMPAIEDMAGAGAMRMAGLVCDPDWQDRLLVTVLACDKSVDAAAPAAPGNDAAAAFDKPDSKHEPPVEADSSRLTQQGLFDQPDGAAIPGRFKNIEPTIHEGQNLDIPTFIRRRIPLQKRSARA
;
A
#
# COMPACT_ATOMS: atom_id res chain seq x y z
N MET A 1 -21.03 59.51 7.14
CA MET A 1 -20.52 58.47 8.06
C MET A 1 -20.77 57.14 7.36
N GLU A 2 -19.92 56.84 6.37
CA GLU A 2 -20.01 55.62 5.56
C GLU A 2 -19.09 54.57 6.16
N THR A 3 -19.70 53.49 6.63
CA THR A 3 -19.01 52.35 7.22
C THR A 3 -18.42 51.52 6.10
N GLN A 4 -17.10 51.63 5.86
CA GLN A 4 -16.38 50.73 4.98
C GLN A 4 -16.37 49.33 5.58
N ALA A 5 -17.17 48.43 5.00
CA ALA A 5 -17.07 47.00 5.25
C ALA A 5 -15.77 46.50 4.62
N THR A 6 -14.74 46.30 5.44
CA THR A 6 -13.51 45.60 5.05
C THR A 6 -13.87 44.17 4.66
N THR A 7 -13.91 43.91 3.35
CA THR A 7 -14.00 42.55 2.80
C THR A 7 -12.70 41.83 3.17
N LYS A 8 -12.76 40.96 4.18
CA LYS A 8 -11.65 40.09 4.56
C LYS A 8 -11.34 39.19 3.36
N ALA A 9 -10.22 39.44 2.68
CA ALA A 9 -9.76 38.61 1.57
C ALA A 9 -9.71 37.14 2.04
N ALA A 10 -10.33 36.24 1.26
CA ALA A 10 -10.26 34.81 1.50
C ALA A 10 -8.79 34.39 1.50
N ALA A 11 -8.36 33.64 2.51
CA ALA A 11 -7.02 33.08 2.55
C ALA A 11 -6.78 32.26 1.26
N PRO A 12 -5.59 32.34 0.65
CA PRO A 12 -5.28 31.52 -0.53
C PRO A 12 -5.50 30.04 -0.19
N ALA A 13 -6.11 29.31 -1.11
CA ALA A 13 -6.31 27.87 -0.96
C ALA A 13 -4.92 27.20 -0.85
N ALA A 14 -4.75 26.35 0.16
CA ALA A 14 -3.48 25.65 0.38
C ALA A 14 -3.12 24.81 -0.86
N ARG A 15 -1.90 24.98 -1.39
CA ARG A 15 -1.40 24.19 -2.51
C ARG A 15 -1.05 22.79 -2.01
N ILE A 16 -1.87 21.81 -2.38
CA ILE A 16 -1.63 20.40 -2.07
C ILE A 16 -0.95 19.72 -3.26
N LEU A 17 0.25 19.19 -3.03
CA LEU A 17 1.00 18.39 -3.99
C LEU A 17 0.87 16.92 -3.64
N VAL A 18 0.55 16.07 -4.60
CA VAL A 18 0.52 14.61 -4.42
C VAL A 18 1.74 13.99 -5.08
N ALA A 19 2.60 13.34 -4.29
CA ALA A 19 3.80 12.67 -4.76
C ALA A 19 3.70 11.15 -4.58
N GLY A 20 3.70 10.42 -5.68
CA GLY A 20 3.91 8.97 -5.69
C GLY A 20 5.40 8.65 -5.68
N LEU A 21 5.86 7.88 -4.69
CA LEU A 21 7.27 7.53 -4.51
C LEU A 21 7.52 6.03 -4.68
N GLY A 22 8.45 5.70 -5.57
CA GLY A 22 8.70 4.31 -5.99
C GLY A 22 7.52 3.73 -6.78
N ASP A 23 7.58 2.44 -7.10
CA ASP A 23 6.62 1.83 -8.04
C ASP A 23 5.19 1.84 -7.51
N ALA A 24 4.96 1.34 -6.29
CA ALA A 24 3.63 1.31 -5.68
C ALA A 24 3.03 2.71 -5.56
N GLY A 25 3.80 3.68 -5.04
CA GLY A 25 3.32 5.05 -4.90
C GLY A 25 3.00 5.71 -6.24
N CYS A 26 3.84 5.52 -7.25
CA CYS A 26 3.60 6.04 -8.59
C CYS A 26 2.40 5.37 -9.27
N ASN A 27 2.15 4.08 -9.03
CA ASN A 27 1.00 3.36 -9.59
C ASN A 27 -0.31 3.91 -9.02
N VAL A 28 -0.40 4.11 -7.70
CA VAL A 28 -1.56 4.74 -7.06
C VAL A 28 -1.76 6.18 -7.57
N ALA A 29 -0.70 6.96 -7.71
CA ALA A 29 -0.79 8.33 -8.24
C ALA A 29 -1.27 8.35 -9.71
N ALA A 30 -0.81 7.42 -10.54
CA ALA A 30 -1.29 7.26 -11.91
C ALA A 30 -2.75 6.77 -11.96
N ARG A 31 -3.15 5.90 -11.03
CA ARG A 31 -4.54 5.47 -10.85
C ARG A 31 -5.43 6.65 -10.49
N LEU A 32 -4.96 7.53 -9.61
CA LEU A 32 -5.67 8.74 -9.20
C LEU A 32 -5.93 9.68 -10.39
N LEU A 33 -4.91 9.94 -11.22
CA LEU A 33 -5.06 10.75 -12.42
C LEU A 33 -6.08 10.15 -13.40
N ARG A 34 -6.00 8.83 -13.62
CA ARG A 34 -6.86 8.13 -14.57
C ARG A 34 -8.32 8.14 -14.14
N ASP A 35 -8.59 7.85 -12.88
CA ASP A 35 -9.95 7.59 -12.40
C ASP A 35 -10.70 8.88 -12.01
N TRP A 36 -9.99 9.95 -11.65
CA TRP A 36 -10.59 11.15 -11.04
C TRP A 36 -10.35 12.48 -11.79
N GLY A 37 -9.77 12.46 -13.00
CA GLY A 37 -9.70 13.65 -13.88
C GLY A 37 -8.71 14.74 -13.40
N PRO A 38 -8.93 16.04 -13.72
CA PRO A 38 -8.05 17.12 -13.28
C PRO A 38 -8.15 17.30 -11.76
N GLY A 39 -7.33 16.52 -11.05
CA GLY A 39 -7.23 16.49 -9.60
C GLY A 39 -6.04 17.32 -9.09
N PRO A 40 -5.38 16.89 -7.99
CA PRO A 40 -4.20 17.57 -7.48
C PRO A 40 -3.07 17.62 -8.51
N GLU A 41 -2.13 18.53 -8.29
CA GLU A 41 -0.82 18.45 -8.95
C GLU A 41 -0.13 17.13 -8.54
N LEU A 42 0.29 16.35 -9.54
CA LEU A 42 0.83 15.01 -9.35
C LEU A 42 2.30 14.93 -9.75
N VAL A 43 3.09 14.35 -8.86
CA VAL A 43 4.52 14.07 -9.08
C VAL A 43 4.77 12.57 -8.95
N ALA A 44 5.45 11.99 -9.93
CA ALA A 44 6.01 10.65 -9.84
C ALA A 44 7.51 10.76 -9.51
N ILE A 45 7.94 10.19 -8.40
CA ILE A 45 9.33 10.22 -7.94
C ILE A 45 9.85 8.78 -7.90
N ASN A 46 10.90 8.47 -8.65
CA ASN A 46 11.45 7.12 -8.69
C ASN A 46 12.93 7.11 -9.05
N THR A 47 13.67 6.09 -8.62
CA THR A 47 15.04 5.83 -9.07
C THR A 47 15.08 5.06 -10.39
N ASP A 48 14.04 4.27 -10.67
CA ASP A 48 13.92 3.50 -11.91
C ASP A 48 13.26 4.36 -13.00
N ILE A 49 13.97 4.60 -14.10
CA ILE A 49 13.47 5.39 -15.22
C ILE A 49 12.34 4.70 -15.97
N SER A 50 12.36 3.36 -16.01
CA SER A 50 11.36 2.56 -16.70
C SER A 50 9.98 2.70 -16.08
N ALA A 51 9.94 3.02 -14.78
CA ALA A 51 8.70 3.26 -14.07
C ALA A 51 7.91 4.42 -14.71
N PHE A 52 8.56 5.47 -15.25
CA PHE A 52 7.86 6.63 -15.81
C PHE A 52 7.12 6.37 -17.12
N LYS A 53 7.31 5.20 -17.75
CA LYS A 53 6.59 4.83 -18.98
C LYS A 53 5.08 4.82 -18.73
N GLY A 54 4.32 5.49 -19.59
CA GLY A 54 2.87 5.54 -19.51
C GLY A 54 2.29 6.51 -18.45
N ARG A 55 3.11 7.33 -17.79
CA ARG A 55 2.67 8.30 -16.77
C ARG A 55 2.43 9.71 -17.32
N ALA A 56 1.80 9.80 -18.48
CA ALA A 56 1.45 11.09 -19.09
C ALA A 56 0.53 11.89 -18.16
N GLY A 57 0.81 13.19 -17.99
CA GLY A 57 0.04 14.08 -17.12
C GLY A 57 0.57 14.21 -15.68
N MET A 58 1.71 13.60 -15.35
CA MET A 58 2.42 13.78 -14.08
C MET A 58 3.80 14.40 -14.29
N ARG A 59 4.27 15.22 -13.33
CA ARG A 59 5.67 15.64 -13.28
C ARG A 59 6.53 14.46 -12.84
N CYS A 60 7.48 14.01 -13.66
CA CYS A 60 8.37 12.89 -13.34
C CYS A 60 9.71 13.40 -12.80
N VAL A 61 10.16 12.86 -11.68
CA VAL A 61 11.42 13.20 -11.01
C VAL A 61 12.22 11.93 -10.80
N GLN A 62 13.31 11.79 -11.55
CA GLN A 62 14.22 10.68 -11.38
C GLN A 62 15.22 10.97 -10.25
N LEU A 63 15.41 10.01 -9.35
CA LEU A 63 16.38 10.08 -8.25
C LEU A 63 17.61 9.21 -8.51
N GLY A 64 18.76 9.65 -8.01
CA GLY A 64 20.00 8.91 -7.97
C GLY A 64 20.49 8.48 -9.35
N VAL A 65 20.38 9.34 -10.37
CA VAL A 65 20.81 9.02 -11.75
C VAL A 65 22.26 8.53 -11.77
N ASN A 66 23.14 9.20 -11.03
CA ASN A 66 24.56 8.84 -10.93
C ASN A 66 24.84 7.64 -10.01
N LEU A 67 23.88 7.22 -9.20
CA LEU A 67 24.05 6.13 -8.22
C LEU A 67 23.45 4.80 -8.71
N THR A 68 22.37 4.89 -9.48
CA THR A 68 21.57 3.72 -9.92
C THR A 68 21.62 3.51 -11.42
N GLU A 69 22.18 4.46 -12.18
CA GLU A 69 22.19 4.46 -13.65
C GLU A 69 20.78 4.31 -14.26
N GLY A 70 19.74 4.67 -13.48
CA GLY A 70 18.34 4.53 -13.86
C GLY A 70 17.75 3.13 -13.75
N ALA A 71 18.49 2.15 -13.21
CA ALA A 71 18.02 0.77 -13.00
C ALA A 71 17.23 0.58 -11.69
N GLY A 72 17.10 1.64 -10.87
CA GLY A 72 16.39 1.60 -9.60
C GLY A 72 17.25 1.15 -8.41
N ALA A 73 16.65 1.14 -7.22
CA ALA A 73 17.34 0.84 -5.97
C ALA A 73 17.55 -0.67 -5.70
N GLY A 74 17.12 -1.57 -6.59
CA GLY A 74 17.34 -3.03 -6.45
C GLY A 74 16.77 -3.66 -5.18
N GLY A 75 15.71 -3.07 -4.60
CA GLY A 75 15.16 -3.52 -3.32
C GLY A 75 16.07 -3.24 -2.11
N ASN A 76 17.04 -2.32 -2.23
CA ASN A 76 17.90 -1.85 -1.16
C ASN A 76 17.43 -0.46 -0.67
N PRO A 77 16.88 -0.33 0.55
CA PRO A 77 16.45 0.95 1.11
C PRO A 77 17.58 1.97 1.22
N GLU A 78 18.81 1.54 1.50
CA GLU A 78 19.95 2.45 1.62
C GLU A 78 20.29 3.13 0.28
N ALA A 79 20.16 2.39 -0.83
CA ALA A 79 20.33 2.97 -2.16
C ALA A 79 19.23 4.00 -2.47
N GLY A 80 17.98 3.72 -2.08
CA GLY A 80 16.88 4.68 -2.19
C GLY A 80 17.10 5.94 -1.38
N ARG A 81 17.54 5.81 -0.13
CA ARG A 81 17.87 6.93 0.78
C ARG A 81 18.96 7.81 0.19
N ARG A 82 20.10 7.22 -0.19
CA ARG A 82 21.23 7.94 -0.80
C ARG A 82 20.84 8.64 -2.09
N SER A 83 19.95 8.05 -2.89
CA SER A 83 19.44 8.66 -4.12
C SER A 83 18.62 9.91 -3.84
N ALA A 84 17.73 9.88 -2.83
CA ALA A 84 16.96 11.04 -2.42
C ALA A 84 17.83 12.14 -1.79
N GLU A 85 18.84 11.76 -1.00
CA GLU A 85 19.78 12.71 -0.40
C GLU A 85 20.68 13.38 -1.44
N ALA A 86 21.14 12.65 -2.45
CA ALA A 86 21.95 13.19 -3.55
C ALA A 86 21.19 14.24 -4.37
N ASP A 87 19.90 13.99 -4.62
CA ASP A 87 19.04 14.87 -5.44
C ASP A 87 18.14 15.78 -4.59
N ARG A 88 18.55 16.07 -3.34
CA ARG A 88 17.78 16.91 -2.41
C ARG A 88 17.45 18.29 -2.98
N ALA A 89 18.36 18.91 -3.72
CA ALA A 89 18.11 20.21 -4.34
C ALA A 89 16.97 20.15 -5.38
N VAL A 90 16.92 19.08 -6.17
CA VAL A 90 15.83 18.84 -7.15
C VAL A 90 14.51 18.63 -6.41
N LEU A 91 14.53 17.86 -5.32
CA LEU A 91 13.35 17.65 -4.48
C LEU A 91 12.85 18.97 -3.86
N GLN A 92 13.74 19.83 -3.36
CA GLN A 92 13.35 21.14 -2.83
C GLN A 92 12.68 22.03 -3.88
N GLU A 93 13.17 22.02 -5.12
CA GLU A 93 12.55 22.78 -6.21
C GLU A 93 11.17 22.23 -6.58
N VAL A 94 11.01 20.90 -6.61
CA VAL A 94 9.73 20.24 -6.90
C VAL A 94 8.70 20.55 -5.82
N LEU A 95 9.14 20.57 -4.56
CA LEU A 95 8.32 20.82 -3.38
C LEU A 95 8.11 22.31 -3.10
N ALA A 96 8.74 23.18 -3.90
CA ALA A 96 8.63 24.62 -3.71
C ALA A 96 7.18 25.07 -3.82
N GLU A 97 6.78 25.93 -2.88
CA GLU A 97 5.42 26.49 -2.74
C GLU A 97 4.30 25.48 -2.45
N ALA A 98 4.62 24.21 -2.15
CA ALA A 98 3.64 23.28 -1.60
C ALA A 98 3.40 23.59 -0.11
N ASP A 99 2.13 23.81 0.28
CA ASP A 99 1.76 23.94 1.68
C ASP A 99 1.61 22.57 2.36
N LEU A 100 1.18 21.58 1.57
CA LEU A 100 0.90 20.22 2.02
C LEU A 100 1.32 19.21 0.96
N LEU A 101 2.15 18.26 1.36
CA LEU A 101 2.58 17.11 0.59
C LEU A 101 1.78 15.88 1.00
N PHE A 102 1.05 15.30 0.05
CA PHE A 102 0.49 13.97 0.13
C PHE A 102 1.49 12.99 -0.46
N MET A 103 2.25 12.31 0.39
CA MET A 103 3.26 11.36 -0.05
C MET A 103 2.68 9.95 -0.06
N ILE A 104 2.76 9.24 -1.18
CA ILE A 104 2.30 7.85 -1.29
C ILE A 104 3.53 6.99 -1.52
N ALA A 105 3.82 6.03 -0.63
CA ALA A 105 5.02 5.22 -0.72
C ALA A 105 4.77 3.76 -0.33
N GLY A 106 5.35 2.84 -1.11
CA GLY A 106 5.44 1.42 -0.75
C GLY A 106 6.60 1.16 0.19
N MET A 107 6.33 0.68 1.39
CA MET A 107 7.35 0.53 2.45
C MET A 107 8.18 -0.76 2.31
N GLY A 108 7.78 -1.71 1.46
CA GLY A 108 8.51 -2.97 1.25
C GLY A 108 9.64 -2.93 0.21
N GLY A 109 9.84 -1.80 -0.48
CA GLY A 109 10.79 -1.67 -1.60
C GLY A 109 12.08 -0.91 -1.24
N GLY A 110 12.99 -0.78 -2.21
CA GLY A 110 14.22 0.00 -2.01
C GLY A 110 13.96 1.52 -2.08
N THR A 111 13.32 1.98 -3.14
CA THR A 111 13.07 3.40 -3.38
C THR A 111 12.07 3.97 -2.39
N GLY A 112 10.86 3.37 -2.30
CA GLY A 112 9.81 3.86 -1.41
C GLY A 112 10.25 3.90 0.06
N ALA A 113 10.72 2.77 0.61
CA ALA A 113 11.11 2.69 2.02
C ALA A 113 12.30 3.58 2.37
N GLY A 114 13.28 3.67 1.47
CA GLY A 114 14.52 4.44 1.70
C GLY A 114 14.38 5.94 1.48
N ALA A 115 13.70 6.34 0.40
CA ALA A 115 13.57 7.73 0.02
C ALA A 115 12.44 8.46 0.78
N ALA A 116 11.40 7.76 1.27
CA ALA A 116 10.25 8.42 1.90
C ALA A 116 10.63 9.30 3.10
N PRO A 117 11.46 8.84 4.06
CA PRO A 117 11.87 9.68 5.18
C PRO A 117 12.71 10.89 4.74
N ALA A 118 13.57 10.71 3.72
CA ALA A 118 14.39 11.80 3.19
C ALA A 118 13.55 12.85 2.47
N LEU A 119 12.57 12.42 1.67
CA LEU A 119 11.60 13.29 1.01
C LEU A 119 10.76 14.06 2.04
N ALA A 120 10.31 13.39 3.11
CA ALA A 120 9.51 14.02 4.16
C ALA A 120 10.27 15.14 4.88
N ARG A 121 11.54 14.89 5.25
CA ARG A 121 12.42 15.92 5.82
C ARG A 121 12.63 17.09 4.85
N THR A 122 12.86 16.78 3.57
CA THR A 122 13.07 17.81 2.54
C THR A 122 11.83 18.68 2.35
N ALA A 123 10.63 18.08 2.39
CA ALA A 123 9.36 18.81 2.34
C ALA A 123 9.16 19.71 3.56
N ALA A 124 9.44 19.20 4.77
CA ALA A 124 9.37 19.99 6.00
C ALA A 124 10.32 21.20 5.98
N GLU A 125 11.54 21.02 5.46
CA GLU A 125 12.51 22.11 5.28
C GLU A 125 12.08 23.14 4.23
N ALA A 126 11.36 22.68 3.19
CA ALA A 126 10.75 23.55 2.19
C ALA A 126 9.48 24.27 2.70
N GLY A 127 9.05 24.01 3.93
CA GLY A 127 7.87 24.62 4.57
C GLY A 127 6.56 23.86 4.36
N ALA A 128 6.59 22.73 3.65
CA ALA A 128 5.43 21.88 3.39
C ALA A 128 5.17 20.94 4.58
N ARG A 129 3.89 20.79 4.95
CA ARG A 129 3.47 19.72 5.86
C ARG A 129 3.41 18.39 5.13
N VAL A 130 3.65 17.28 5.82
CA VAL A 130 3.73 15.95 5.19
C VAL A 130 2.68 15.02 5.75
N LEU A 131 1.72 14.65 4.91
CA LEU A 131 0.82 13.53 5.12
C LEU A 131 1.27 12.34 4.28
N ALA A 132 1.73 11.27 4.91
CA ALA A 132 2.22 10.08 4.22
C ALA A 132 1.20 8.93 4.25
N PHE A 133 0.94 8.35 3.09
CA PHE A 133 0.20 7.11 2.88
C PHE A 133 1.21 5.97 2.67
N ALA A 134 1.45 5.21 3.73
CA ALA A 134 2.43 4.14 3.78
C ALA A 134 1.79 2.79 3.45
N ILE A 135 2.03 2.30 2.24
CA ILE A 135 1.53 1.01 1.76
C ILE A 135 2.44 -0.11 2.30
N LEU A 136 1.90 -0.98 3.15
CA LEU A 136 2.65 -2.09 3.74
C LEU A 136 2.53 -3.33 2.83
N PRO A 137 3.59 -4.15 2.71
CA PRO A 137 3.62 -5.29 1.80
C PRO A 137 2.63 -6.39 2.22
N PHE A 138 2.25 -7.25 1.27
CA PHE A 138 1.48 -8.45 1.53
C PHE A 138 2.28 -9.47 2.36
N GLY A 139 1.58 -10.41 3.01
CA GLY A 139 2.24 -11.49 3.74
C GLY A 139 3.16 -12.36 2.85
N PHE A 140 2.73 -12.62 1.61
CA PHE A 140 3.43 -13.49 0.64
C PHE A 140 4.71 -12.87 0.06
N GLU A 141 4.91 -11.56 0.20
CA GLU A 141 6.06 -10.83 -0.35
C GLU A 141 7.38 -11.15 0.38
N GLY A 142 7.32 -11.85 1.51
CA GLY A 142 8.46 -12.39 2.24
C GLY A 142 8.94 -11.53 3.41
N ALA A 143 9.73 -12.15 4.29
CA ALA A 143 10.20 -11.53 5.53
C ALA A 143 11.07 -10.30 5.29
N ARG A 144 11.94 -10.33 4.28
CA ARG A 144 12.82 -9.21 3.93
C ARG A 144 12.04 -7.92 3.65
N ARG A 145 10.98 -7.97 2.82
CA ARG A 145 10.16 -6.77 2.53
C ARG A 145 9.43 -6.26 3.77
N ARG A 146 9.01 -7.16 4.66
CA ARG A 146 8.37 -6.81 5.93
C ARG A 146 9.31 -6.08 6.88
N GLU A 147 10.55 -6.56 7.03
CA GLU A 147 11.58 -5.91 7.85
C GLU A 147 11.95 -4.52 7.29
N GLN A 148 12.10 -4.43 5.98
CA GLN A 148 12.32 -3.15 5.29
C GLN A 148 11.16 -2.17 5.53
N ALA A 149 9.92 -2.67 5.49
CA ALA A 149 8.74 -1.87 5.77
C ALA A 149 8.68 -1.39 7.22
N ALA A 150 8.98 -2.25 8.18
CA ALA A 150 9.00 -1.87 9.59
C ALA A 150 10.04 -0.77 9.88
N SER A 151 11.26 -0.94 9.37
CA SER A 151 12.35 0.03 9.53
C SER A 151 12.05 1.36 8.81
N GLY A 152 11.62 1.30 7.55
CA GLY A 152 11.26 2.48 6.77
C GLY A 152 10.07 3.24 7.39
N LEU A 153 9.08 2.51 7.93
CA LEU A 153 7.92 3.12 8.59
C LEU A 153 8.30 3.84 9.88
N ALA A 154 9.19 3.26 10.68
CA ALA A 154 9.70 3.91 11.89
C ALA A 154 10.37 5.25 11.54
N ALA A 155 11.28 5.25 10.56
CA ALA A 155 11.95 6.46 10.11
C ALA A 155 10.98 7.48 9.47
N LEU A 156 9.94 7.03 8.77
CA LEU A 156 8.93 7.91 8.17
C LEU A 156 8.05 8.57 9.24
N ARG A 157 7.67 7.84 10.30
CA ARG A 157 6.90 8.38 11.43
C ARG A 157 7.65 9.46 12.21
N GLU A 158 8.98 9.43 12.21
CA GLU A 158 9.81 10.49 12.79
C GLU A 158 9.91 11.72 11.87
N ALA A 159 9.80 11.53 10.56
CA ALA A 159 10.03 12.58 9.57
C ALA A 159 8.76 13.31 9.09
N ALA A 160 7.61 12.63 9.06
CA ALA A 160 6.34 13.17 8.56
C ALA A 160 5.47 13.74 9.68
N ASP A 161 4.60 14.72 9.37
CA ASP A 161 3.62 15.23 10.34
C ASP A 161 2.56 14.17 10.71
N ALA A 162 2.21 13.33 9.74
CA ALA A 162 1.19 12.30 9.85
C ALA A 162 1.47 11.12 8.92
N VAL A 163 1.25 9.90 9.39
CA VAL A 163 1.43 8.66 8.61
C VAL A 163 0.18 7.78 8.73
N ILE A 164 -0.41 7.45 7.59
CA ILE A 164 -1.53 6.53 7.44
C ILE A 164 -0.95 5.21 6.92
N CYS A 165 -0.94 4.19 7.77
CA CYS A 165 -0.49 2.86 7.37
C CYS A 165 -1.64 2.11 6.69
N LEU A 166 -1.38 1.58 5.50
CA LEU A 166 -2.35 0.89 4.65
C LEU A 166 -1.85 -0.54 4.43
N PRO A 167 -2.31 -1.53 5.22
CA PRO A 167 -1.86 -2.91 5.10
C PRO A 167 -2.50 -3.59 3.88
N ASN A 168 -1.69 -3.93 2.88
CA ASN A 168 -2.15 -4.66 1.70
C ASN A 168 -2.83 -6.00 2.03
N GLN A 169 -2.46 -6.64 3.14
CA GLN A 169 -3.10 -7.89 3.57
C GLN A 169 -4.62 -7.73 3.76
N ARG A 170 -5.09 -6.59 4.27
CA ARG A 170 -6.54 -6.36 4.43
C ARG A 170 -7.22 -6.21 3.07
N LEU A 171 -6.54 -5.60 2.09
CA LEU A 171 -7.02 -5.47 0.71
C LEU A 171 -7.07 -6.83 -0.01
N PHE A 172 -6.15 -7.74 0.29
CA PHE A 172 -6.20 -9.12 -0.20
C PHE A 172 -7.48 -9.84 0.24
N ASP A 173 -7.83 -9.71 1.52
CA ASP A 173 -9.00 -10.37 2.09
C ASP A 173 -10.30 -9.90 1.41
N LEU A 174 -10.32 -8.67 0.86
CA LEU A 174 -11.43 -8.11 0.08
C LEU A 174 -11.58 -8.75 -1.31
N CYS A 175 -10.47 -9.03 -1.99
CA CYS A 175 -10.47 -9.51 -3.39
C CYS A 175 -10.83 -11.00 -3.52
N GLY A 176 -10.86 -11.73 -2.39
CA GLY A 176 -11.05 -13.17 -2.35
C GLY A 176 -9.81 -13.94 -2.82
N GLY A 177 -9.49 -15.06 -2.16
CA GLY A 177 -8.23 -15.81 -2.36
C GLY A 177 -8.05 -16.47 -3.74
N SER A 178 -8.95 -16.24 -4.70
CA SER A 178 -8.87 -16.75 -6.08
C SER A 178 -8.44 -15.71 -7.11
N ALA A 179 -8.30 -14.43 -6.73
CA ALA A 179 -7.87 -13.38 -7.65
C ALA A 179 -6.39 -13.54 -8.04
N ALA A 180 -6.07 -13.25 -9.31
CA ALA A 180 -4.67 -13.12 -9.74
C ALA A 180 -4.00 -11.96 -8.98
N PRO A 181 -2.73 -12.08 -8.56
CA PRO A 181 -2.04 -11.05 -7.79
C PRO A 181 -2.13 -9.66 -8.43
N GLU A 182 -1.93 -9.57 -9.74
CA GLU A 182 -1.96 -8.32 -10.50
C GLU A 182 -3.29 -7.59 -10.34
N ARG A 183 -4.40 -8.33 -10.42
CA ARG A 183 -5.74 -7.77 -10.23
C ARG A 183 -5.96 -7.28 -8.80
N ALA A 184 -5.43 -8.01 -7.80
CA ALA A 184 -5.52 -7.58 -6.41
C ALA A 184 -4.74 -6.27 -6.16
N PHE A 185 -3.56 -6.10 -6.79
CA PHE A 185 -2.83 -4.82 -6.74
C PHE A 185 -3.62 -3.70 -7.42
N GLU A 186 -4.24 -3.94 -8.58
CA GLU A 186 -5.03 -2.93 -9.28
C GLU A 186 -6.29 -2.49 -8.51
N GLU A 187 -6.98 -3.43 -7.87
CA GLU A 187 -8.15 -3.16 -7.02
C GLU A 187 -7.73 -2.41 -5.74
N ALA A 188 -6.62 -2.81 -5.13
CA ALA A 188 -6.01 -2.10 -4.00
C ALA A 188 -5.65 -0.65 -4.37
N ASP A 189 -4.93 -0.45 -5.48
CA ASP A 189 -4.55 0.88 -5.96
C ASP A 189 -5.78 1.75 -6.26
N GLY A 190 -6.86 1.16 -6.78
CA GLY A 190 -8.13 1.84 -7.02
C GLY A 190 -8.77 2.36 -5.72
N LEU A 191 -8.83 1.52 -4.68
CA LEU A 191 -9.36 1.93 -3.38
C LEU A 191 -8.49 3.01 -2.73
N LEU A 192 -7.17 2.87 -2.82
CA LEU A 192 -6.23 3.87 -2.31
C LEU A 192 -6.39 5.21 -3.03
N ALA A 193 -6.45 5.19 -4.37
CA ALA A 193 -6.66 6.39 -5.17
C ALA A 193 -7.98 7.09 -4.83
N ALA A 194 -9.07 6.34 -4.67
CA ALA A 194 -10.38 6.88 -4.29
C ALA A 194 -10.34 7.59 -2.93
N GLY A 195 -9.73 6.96 -1.93
CA GLY A 195 -9.68 7.55 -0.60
C GLY A 195 -8.71 8.73 -0.49
N ILE A 196 -7.57 8.66 -1.18
CA ILE A 196 -6.64 9.81 -1.27
C ILE A 196 -7.33 10.99 -1.96
N TYR A 197 -8.06 10.74 -3.04
CA TYR A 197 -8.85 11.78 -3.72
C TYR A 197 -9.91 12.39 -2.79
N ALA A 198 -10.64 11.58 -2.02
CA ALA A 198 -11.62 12.07 -1.06
C ALA A 198 -10.99 12.94 0.04
N ILE A 199 -9.86 12.51 0.61
CA ILE A 199 -9.14 13.29 1.63
C ILE A 199 -8.59 14.57 1.02
N TRP A 200 -8.01 14.51 -0.18
CA TRP A 200 -7.53 15.68 -0.91
C TRP A 200 -8.68 16.68 -1.15
N ARG A 201 -9.83 16.20 -1.62
CA ARG A 201 -11.03 17.04 -1.84
C ARG A 201 -11.50 17.70 -0.54
N ALA A 202 -11.52 16.95 0.55
CA ALA A 202 -11.98 17.46 1.84
C ALA A 202 -11.03 18.47 2.48
N LEU A 203 -9.73 18.45 2.12
CA LEU A 203 -8.74 19.45 2.56
C LEU A 203 -8.55 20.63 1.58
N SER A 204 -8.75 20.41 0.28
CA SER A 204 -8.56 21.44 -0.76
C SER A 204 -9.80 22.29 -1.01
N GLY A 205 -10.97 21.76 -0.67
CA GLY A 205 -12.25 22.22 -1.19
C GLY A 205 -12.83 23.46 -0.51
N LYS A 206 -13.68 24.16 -1.28
CA LYS A 206 -14.74 25.07 -0.81
C LYS A 206 -15.99 24.24 -0.44
N GLY A 207 -15.84 23.25 0.43
CA GLY A 207 -16.95 22.45 0.94
C GLY A 207 -17.82 23.24 1.92
N THR A 208 -19.02 22.73 2.17
CA THR A 208 -19.94 23.28 3.19
C THR A 208 -19.37 23.05 4.61
N LEU A 209 -18.66 21.93 4.80
CA LEU A 209 -17.96 21.58 6.03
C LEU A 209 -16.54 21.13 5.67
N ASN A 210 -15.58 22.06 5.74
CA ASN A 210 -14.19 21.79 5.41
C ASN A 210 -13.45 21.14 6.57
N LEU A 211 -12.65 20.12 6.25
CA LEU A 211 -11.69 19.57 7.19
C LEU A 211 -10.46 20.47 7.22
N ARG A 212 -9.94 20.72 8.42
CA ARG A 212 -8.68 21.45 8.58
C ARG A 212 -7.56 20.48 8.91
N LEU A 213 -6.36 20.74 8.40
CA LEU A 213 -5.19 19.91 8.65
C LEU A 213 -4.87 19.70 10.15
N PRO A 214 -4.98 20.71 11.05
CA PRO A 214 -4.74 20.49 12.47
C PRO A 214 -5.73 19.52 13.12
N ASP A 215 -7.01 19.57 12.72
CA ASP A 215 -8.04 18.66 13.22
C ASP A 215 -7.70 17.23 12.75
N PHE A 216 -7.31 17.08 11.48
CA PHE A 216 -6.96 15.78 10.88
C PHE A 216 -5.71 15.20 11.51
N LYS A 217 -4.73 16.05 11.81
CA LYS A 217 -3.53 15.67 12.56
C LYS A 217 -3.89 15.20 13.97
N GLY A 218 -4.74 15.93 14.69
CA GLY A 218 -5.20 15.54 16.02
C GLY A 218 -5.87 14.17 16.03
N MET A 219 -6.69 13.88 15.02
CA MET A 219 -7.30 12.56 14.82
C MET A 219 -6.24 11.46 14.62
N LEU A 220 -5.24 11.69 13.77
CA LEU A 220 -4.15 10.73 13.54
C LEU A 220 -3.22 10.59 14.76
N GLU A 221 -3.03 11.65 15.54
CA GLU A 221 -2.27 11.61 16.79
C GLU A 221 -2.96 10.76 17.85
N GLN A 222 -4.29 10.73 17.89
CA GLN A 222 -5.05 9.81 18.72
C GLN A 222 -5.01 8.36 18.19
N GLY A 223 -4.91 8.19 16.87
CA GLY A 223 -4.75 6.91 16.19
C GLY A 223 -3.29 6.38 16.11
N ARG A 224 -2.30 7.12 16.64
CA ARG A 224 -0.85 6.97 16.38
C ARG A 224 -0.23 5.59 16.58
N THR A 225 -0.92 4.71 17.29
CA THR A 225 -0.43 3.38 17.69
C THR A 225 -1.06 2.25 16.86
N GLY A 226 -1.56 2.55 15.66
CA GLY A 226 -2.29 1.58 14.84
C GLY A 226 -2.20 1.81 13.34
N GLY A 227 -2.56 0.77 12.59
CA GLY A 227 -2.83 0.89 11.17
C GLY A 227 -4.16 1.59 10.94
N CYS A 228 -4.37 2.09 9.72
CA CYS A 228 -5.67 2.64 9.35
C CYS A 228 -6.30 1.76 8.26
N VAL A 229 -7.61 1.62 8.38
CA VAL A 229 -8.43 1.01 7.36
C VAL A 229 -9.20 2.10 6.65
N MET A 230 -9.22 2.02 5.33
CA MET A 230 -9.98 2.92 4.48
C MET A 230 -11.06 2.14 3.74
N ALA A 231 -12.28 2.63 3.82
CA ALA A 231 -13.41 2.12 3.05
C ALA A 231 -13.98 3.26 2.20
N CYS A 232 -14.22 2.98 0.93
CA CYS A 232 -14.84 3.93 0.00
C CYS A 232 -16.05 3.24 -0.62
N VAL A 233 -17.23 3.83 -0.43
CA VAL A 233 -18.48 3.31 -0.96
C VAL A 233 -19.19 4.37 -1.76
N GLN A 234 -19.87 3.95 -2.82
CA GLN A 234 -20.61 4.85 -3.70
C GLN A 234 -22.09 4.48 -3.70
N GLY A 235 -22.94 5.51 -3.76
CA GLY A 235 -24.36 5.40 -3.99
C GLY A 235 -24.78 6.35 -5.12
N SER A 236 -25.90 6.04 -5.78
CA SER A 236 -26.44 6.85 -6.86
C SER A 236 -27.96 6.87 -6.87
N GLY A 237 -28.56 7.94 -7.39
CA GLY A 237 -30.01 8.11 -7.49
C GLY A 237 -30.67 8.43 -6.15
N PRO A 238 -32.00 8.22 -6.02
CA PRO A 238 -32.77 8.63 -4.85
C PRO A 238 -32.40 7.87 -3.57
N ASP A 239 -31.92 6.64 -3.70
CA ASP A 239 -31.54 5.77 -2.57
C ASP A 239 -30.03 5.80 -2.28
N ARG A 240 -29.28 6.75 -2.84
CA ARG A 240 -27.81 6.81 -2.73
C ARG A 240 -27.28 6.75 -1.30
N VAL A 241 -27.96 7.37 -0.34
CA VAL A 241 -27.57 7.33 1.09
C VAL A 241 -27.77 5.94 1.66
N ALA A 242 -28.93 5.32 1.42
CA ALA A 242 -29.23 3.98 1.91
C ALA A 242 -28.27 2.94 1.30
N MET A 243 -28.00 3.04 0.00
CA MET A 243 -27.01 2.21 -0.70
C MET A 243 -25.61 2.36 -0.09
N ALA A 244 -25.16 3.60 0.14
CA ALA A 244 -23.85 3.87 0.72
C ALA A 244 -23.73 3.32 2.15
N LEU A 245 -24.76 3.50 2.99
CA LEU A 245 -24.79 2.97 4.35
C LEU A 245 -24.78 1.44 4.39
N GLU A 246 -25.56 0.79 3.53
CA GLU A 246 -25.59 -0.67 3.44
C GLU A 246 -24.25 -1.22 2.97
N ALA A 247 -23.67 -0.63 1.93
CA ALA A 247 -22.34 -0.98 1.45
C ALA A 247 -21.27 -0.77 2.52
N LEU A 248 -21.37 0.28 3.33
CA LEU A 248 -20.44 0.56 4.42
C LEU A 248 -20.53 -0.48 5.53
N ARG A 249 -21.75 -0.87 5.93
CA ARG A 249 -21.98 -1.95 6.92
C ARG A 249 -21.53 -3.31 6.42
N ALA A 250 -21.69 -3.58 5.13
CA ALA A 250 -21.22 -4.81 4.52
C ALA A 250 -19.71 -4.80 4.22
N HIS A 251 -19.02 -3.66 4.38
CA HIS A 251 -17.65 -3.48 3.89
C HIS A 251 -16.67 -4.39 4.65
N PRO A 252 -16.01 -5.36 3.97
CA PRO A 252 -15.15 -6.35 4.63
C PRO A 252 -13.98 -5.74 5.39
N LEU A 253 -13.38 -4.67 4.83
CA LEU A 253 -12.28 -3.96 5.51
C LEU A 253 -12.69 -3.38 6.88
N LEU A 254 -13.95 -2.97 7.04
CA LEU A 254 -14.45 -2.44 8.33
C LEU A 254 -14.88 -3.55 9.30
N GLU A 255 -14.69 -4.83 8.96
CA GLU A 255 -15.15 -5.99 9.75
C GLU A 255 -16.62 -5.87 10.12
N HIS A 256 -17.47 -5.56 9.14
CA HIS A 256 -18.89 -5.29 9.33
C HIS A 256 -19.20 -4.19 10.36
N GLY A 257 -18.36 -3.15 10.40
CA GLY A 257 -18.44 -2.03 11.35
C GLY A 257 -17.65 -2.26 12.64
N GLY A 258 -17.11 -3.45 12.87
CA GLY A 258 -16.31 -3.76 14.05
C GLY A 258 -15.05 -2.89 14.20
N VAL A 259 -14.36 -2.59 13.09
CA VAL A 259 -13.19 -1.69 13.12
C VAL A 259 -13.62 -0.26 13.48
N LEU A 260 -14.74 0.19 12.92
CA LEU A 260 -15.24 1.54 13.13
C LEU A 260 -15.68 1.76 14.59
N ALA A 261 -16.32 0.75 15.20
CA ALA A 261 -16.76 0.79 16.60
C ALA A 261 -15.61 0.78 17.63
N ARG A 262 -14.45 0.23 17.25
CA ARG A 262 -13.26 0.14 18.11
C ARG A 262 -12.28 1.29 17.90
N ALA A 263 -12.34 1.95 16.75
CA ALA A 263 -11.41 2.99 16.39
C ALA A 263 -11.54 4.18 17.36
N PRO A 264 -10.47 4.59 18.07
CA PRO A 264 -10.51 5.78 18.92
C PRO A 264 -10.77 7.06 18.12
N ALA A 265 -10.46 7.05 16.83
CA ALA A 265 -10.69 8.18 15.95
C ALA A 265 -11.00 7.72 14.52
N CYS A 266 -11.93 8.41 13.86
CA CYS A 266 -12.24 8.16 12.46
C CYS A 266 -12.56 9.46 11.69
N LEU A 267 -12.19 9.46 10.42
CA LEU A 267 -12.58 10.47 9.45
C LEU A 267 -13.69 9.92 8.58
N VAL A 268 -14.74 10.71 8.40
CA VAL A 268 -15.83 10.47 7.47
C VAL A 268 -15.85 11.63 6.49
N SER A 269 -15.75 11.33 5.20
CA SER A 269 -15.87 12.32 4.13
C SER A 269 -16.98 11.91 3.19
N ALA A 270 -17.92 12.83 2.96
CA ALA A 270 -18.97 12.68 1.96
C ALA A 270 -18.70 13.65 0.80
N LEU A 271 -18.70 13.13 -0.42
CA LEU A 271 -18.61 13.88 -1.66
C LEU A 271 -19.90 13.67 -2.45
N SER A 272 -20.60 14.75 -2.78
CA SER A 272 -21.88 14.71 -3.50
C SER A 272 -22.08 15.97 -4.33
N GLY A 273 -23.11 15.96 -5.18
CA GLY A 273 -23.56 17.15 -5.90
C GLY A 273 -24.29 18.17 -5.02
N PRO A 274 -24.68 19.32 -5.61
CA PRO A 274 -25.45 20.36 -4.94
C PRO A 274 -26.87 19.91 -4.55
N ASP A 275 -27.28 18.74 -5.02
CA ASP A 275 -28.56 18.10 -4.79
C ASP A 275 -28.60 17.22 -3.53
N LEU A 276 -27.52 17.16 -2.74
CA LEU A 276 -27.55 16.52 -1.43
C LEU A 276 -28.45 17.29 -0.47
N SER A 277 -29.55 16.67 -0.05
CA SER A 277 -30.52 17.29 0.84
C SER A 277 -30.11 17.23 2.32
N LEU A 278 -30.65 18.15 3.13
CA LEU A 278 -30.46 18.10 4.59
C LEU A 278 -31.06 16.83 5.21
N GLY A 279 -32.14 16.29 4.65
CA GLY A 279 -32.74 15.03 5.12
C GLY A 279 -31.81 13.84 4.90
N GLU A 280 -31.14 13.78 3.75
CA GLU A 280 -30.11 12.78 3.45
C GLU A 280 -28.92 12.89 4.40
N LEU A 281 -28.44 14.11 4.66
CA LEU A 281 -27.36 14.33 5.62
C LEU A 281 -27.76 13.92 7.05
N ASN A 282 -28.98 14.25 7.47
CA ASN A 282 -29.54 13.87 8.77
C ASN A 282 -29.84 12.36 8.88
N SER A 283 -29.81 11.62 7.78
CA SER A 283 -29.88 10.16 7.77
C SER A 283 -28.49 9.53 7.78
N LEU A 284 -27.57 10.09 7.00
CA LEU A 284 -26.20 9.60 6.84
C LEU A 284 -25.38 9.75 8.11
N MET A 285 -25.35 10.96 8.68
CA MET A 285 -24.47 11.26 9.81
C MET A 285 -24.80 10.38 11.03
N PRO A 286 -26.04 10.37 11.57
CA PRO A 286 -26.39 9.53 12.73
C PRO A 286 -26.13 8.05 12.51
N ALA A 287 -26.38 7.53 11.30
CA ALA A 287 -26.11 6.13 11.00
C ALA A 287 -24.62 5.79 11.10
N ILE A 288 -23.73 6.69 10.67
CA ILE A 288 -22.28 6.52 10.84
C ILE A 288 -21.87 6.73 12.31
N GLU A 289 -22.55 7.63 13.03
CA GLU A 289 -22.36 7.82 14.47
C GLU A 289 -22.64 6.54 15.25
N ASP A 290 -23.76 5.88 14.97
CA ASP A 290 -24.15 4.62 15.59
C ASP A 290 -23.13 3.50 15.31
N MET A 291 -22.50 3.50 14.14
CA MET A 291 -21.47 2.52 13.79
C MET A 291 -20.12 2.77 14.49
N ALA A 292 -19.74 4.04 14.71
CA ALA A 292 -18.46 4.41 15.32
C ALA A 292 -18.45 4.33 16.85
N GLY A 293 -19.63 4.37 17.47
CA GLY A 293 -19.77 4.34 18.92
C GLY A 293 -19.45 5.70 19.59
N ALA A 294 -19.99 5.89 20.80
CA ALA A 294 -20.01 7.18 21.49
C ALA A 294 -18.63 7.72 21.94
N GLY A 295 -17.56 6.92 21.83
CA GLY A 295 -16.22 7.26 22.32
C GLY A 295 -15.23 7.75 21.25
N ALA A 296 -15.58 7.68 19.97
CA ALA A 296 -14.65 7.99 18.88
C ALA A 296 -14.58 9.50 18.58
N MET A 297 -13.36 10.05 18.47
CA MET A 297 -13.15 11.37 17.87
C MET A 297 -13.49 11.29 16.37
N ARG A 298 -14.50 12.05 15.96
CA ARG A 298 -15.06 11.99 14.61
C ARG A 298 -14.85 13.31 13.89
N MET A 299 -14.37 13.20 12.66
CA MET A 299 -14.28 14.33 11.75
C MET A 299 -15.21 14.07 10.57
N ALA A 300 -16.09 15.02 10.28
CA ALA A 300 -16.98 14.96 9.13
C ALA A 300 -16.55 16.01 8.12
N GLY A 301 -16.24 15.58 6.90
CA GLY A 301 -16.04 16.44 5.74
C GLY A 301 -17.24 16.31 4.81
N LEU A 302 -17.80 17.44 4.38
CA LEU A 302 -18.83 17.46 3.33
C LEU A 302 -18.35 18.32 2.17
N VAL A 303 -18.09 17.66 1.04
CA VAL A 303 -17.64 18.29 -0.20
C VAL A 303 -18.79 18.27 -1.20
N CYS A 304 -19.12 19.46 -1.69
CA CYS A 304 -20.10 19.65 -2.76
C CYS A 304 -19.35 19.87 -4.08
N ASP A 305 -19.64 19.03 -5.07
CA ASP A 305 -19.00 19.04 -6.38
C ASP A 305 -20.06 18.89 -7.49
N PRO A 306 -20.25 19.89 -8.36
CA PRO A 306 -21.26 19.84 -9.43
C PRO A 306 -21.17 18.61 -10.34
N ASP A 307 -19.97 18.04 -10.51
CA ASP A 307 -19.76 16.84 -11.34
C ASP A 307 -20.30 15.56 -10.68
N TRP A 308 -20.78 15.65 -9.43
CA TRP A 308 -21.31 14.56 -8.62
C TRP A 308 -22.84 14.60 -8.45
N GLN A 309 -23.55 15.26 -9.35
CA GLN A 309 -25.01 15.23 -9.41
C GLN A 309 -25.55 13.79 -9.34
N ASP A 310 -26.59 13.57 -8.51
CA ASP A 310 -27.21 12.26 -8.27
C ASP A 310 -26.25 11.17 -7.74
N ARG A 311 -25.06 11.54 -7.27
CA ARG A 311 -24.03 10.61 -6.76
C ARG A 311 -23.58 10.98 -5.36
N LEU A 312 -23.17 9.97 -4.61
CA LEU A 312 -22.60 10.11 -3.28
C LEU A 312 -21.40 9.15 -3.16
N LEU A 313 -20.23 9.69 -2.82
CA LEU A 313 -19.08 8.92 -2.37
C LEU A 313 -18.91 9.15 -0.87
N VAL A 314 -18.95 8.08 -0.09
CA VAL A 314 -18.64 8.11 1.34
C VAL A 314 -17.31 7.40 1.54
N THR A 315 -16.35 8.13 2.10
CA THR A 315 -15.04 7.60 2.49
C THR A 315 -14.93 7.61 4.00
N VAL A 316 -14.61 6.45 4.58
CA VAL A 316 -14.33 6.30 6.00
C VAL A 316 -12.89 5.86 6.17
N LEU A 317 -12.14 6.61 6.97
CA LEU A 317 -10.80 6.25 7.44
C LEU A 317 -10.86 6.03 8.94
N ALA A 318 -10.70 4.78 9.37
CA ALA A 318 -10.70 4.39 10.78
C ALA A 318 -9.29 3.94 11.17
N CYS A 319 -8.71 4.54 12.21
CA CYS A 319 -7.39 4.15 12.68
C CYS A 319 -7.52 3.39 14.01
N ASP A 320 -6.96 2.18 14.08
CA ASP A 320 -7.07 1.29 15.23
C ASP A 320 -5.77 0.51 15.43
N LYS A 321 -5.36 0.32 16.70
CA LYS A 321 -4.16 -0.44 17.09
C LYS A 321 -4.22 -1.89 16.59
N SER A 322 -5.41 -2.47 16.47
CA SER A 322 -5.57 -3.86 16.00
C SER A 322 -5.30 -4.04 14.49
N VAL A 323 -5.22 -2.94 13.74
CA VAL A 323 -4.98 -2.94 12.29
C VAL A 323 -3.49 -3.12 11.96
N ASP A 324 -2.59 -2.94 12.95
CA ASP A 324 -1.13 -3.03 12.82
C ASP A 324 -0.59 -4.46 12.57
N ALA A 325 -1.43 -5.43 12.22
CA ALA A 325 -1.01 -6.82 12.05
C ALA A 325 -0.18 -7.06 10.76
N ALA A 326 1.07 -6.60 10.79
CA ALA A 326 2.20 -7.27 10.14
C ALA A 326 2.82 -8.36 11.06
N ALA A 327 2.23 -8.63 12.24
CA ALA A 327 2.62 -9.71 13.14
C ALA A 327 1.72 -10.94 12.94
N PRO A 328 2.26 -12.17 13.03
CA PRO A 328 1.47 -13.39 12.86
C PRO A 328 0.42 -13.48 13.97
N ALA A 329 -0.77 -13.95 13.62
CA ALA A 329 -1.54 -14.74 14.57
C ALA A 329 -0.64 -15.93 14.95
N ALA A 330 -0.12 -15.95 16.17
CA ALA A 330 0.47 -17.16 16.71
C ALA A 330 -0.58 -18.28 16.59
N PRO A 331 -0.24 -19.48 16.10
CA PRO A 331 -1.19 -20.58 16.13
C PRO A 331 -1.61 -20.80 17.58
N GLY A 332 -2.90 -20.60 17.84
CA GLY A 332 -3.52 -20.78 19.14
C GLY A 332 -3.22 -22.20 19.65
N ASN A 333 -2.64 -22.24 20.84
CA ASN A 333 -2.25 -23.45 21.52
C ASN A 333 -3.48 -24.04 22.22
N ASP A 334 -4.45 -24.54 21.45
CA ASP A 334 -5.65 -25.23 21.97
C ASP A 334 -5.85 -26.57 21.25
N ALA A 335 -5.10 -27.58 21.68
CA ALA A 335 -5.52 -28.99 21.68
C ALA A 335 -4.49 -29.84 22.45
N ALA A 336 -4.36 -29.61 23.76
CA ALA A 336 -3.88 -30.64 24.65
C ALA A 336 -5.05 -31.61 24.91
N ALA A 337 -5.14 -32.68 24.13
CA ALA A 337 -5.94 -33.84 24.47
C ALA A 337 -5.08 -35.10 24.27
N ALA A 338 -4.84 -35.75 25.41
CA ALA A 338 -4.05 -36.94 25.67
C ALA A 338 -4.10 -38.03 24.57
N PHE A 339 -2.91 -38.50 24.19
CA PHE A 339 -2.72 -39.90 23.85
C PHE A 339 -1.55 -40.46 24.66
N ASP A 340 -1.84 -41.59 25.30
CA ASP A 340 -1.05 -42.33 26.27
C ASP A 340 0.17 -43.00 25.60
N LYS A 341 1.29 -43.09 26.33
CA LYS A 341 2.54 -43.71 25.85
C LYS A 341 2.51 -45.23 26.05
N PRO A 342 3.30 -45.97 25.26
CA PRO A 342 4.29 -46.80 25.94
C PRO A 342 5.70 -46.68 25.36
N ASP A 343 6.64 -46.96 26.27
CA ASP A 343 8.09 -46.96 26.12
C ASP A 343 8.63 -47.77 24.93
N SER A 344 9.61 -47.21 24.22
CA SER A 344 10.80 -47.95 23.78
C SER A 344 11.93 -46.99 23.34
N LYS A 345 13.15 -47.51 23.43
CA LYS A 345 14.44 -46.82 23.50
C LYS A 345 14.90 -46.19 22.18
N HIS A 346 15.77 -45.19 22.35
CA HIS A 346 16.45 -44.34 21.36
C HIS A 346 17.47 -45.08 20.47
N GLU A 347 17.45 -44.82 19.15
CA GLU A 347 18.61 -44.72 18.23
C GLU A 347 18.23 -43.85 16.99
N PRO A 348 19.18 -43.18 16.29
CA PRO A 348 18.94 -41.93 15.55
C PRO A 348 18.49 -42.10 14.08
N PRO A 349 17.99 -41.02 13.41
CA PRO A 349 17.23 -41.13 12.16
C PRO A 349 18.07 -40.93 10.88
N VAL A 350 17.63 -41.61 9.81
CA VAL A 350 18.08 -41.48 8.40
C VAL A 350 17.04 -40.66 7.61
N GLU A 351 17.53 -39.84 6.68
CA GLU A 351 16.81 -38.81 5.92
C GLU A 351 15.83 -39.30 4.83
N ALA A 352 14.81 -38.46 4.63
CA ALA A 352 14.10 -37.99 3.42
C ALA A 352 13.66 -38.96 2.29
N ASP A 353 12.35 -38.92 2.00
CA ASP A 353 11.81 -39.22 0.66
C ASP A 353 10.96 -38.05 0.15
N SER A 354 11.09 -37.80 -1.14
CA SER A 354 10.62 -36.65 -1.90
C SER A 354 9.66 -37.10 -2.99
N SER A 355 8.46 -36.52 -3.05
CA SER A 355 7.61 -36.57 -4.24
C SER A 355 6.69 -35.33 -4.18
N ARG A 356 6.46 -34.50 -5.20
CA ARG A 356 6.58 -34.60 -6.65
C ARG A 356 6.80 -33.19 -7.23
N LEU A 357 7.69 -33.05 -8.20
CA LEU A 357 7.60 -31.98 -9.22
C LEU A 357 7.79 -32.60 -10.60
N THR A 358 6.86 -32.23 -11.46
CA THR A 358 6.51 -32.76 -12.76
C THR A 358 7.56 -32.43 -13.83
N GLN A 359 7.85 -33.43 -14.67
CA GLN A 359 8.63 -33.32 -15.89
C GLN A 359 7.88 -32.49 -16.93
N GLN A 360 8.41 -31.35 -17.35
CA GLN A 360 8.21 -30.80 -18.69
C GLN A 360 9.24 -29.69 -18.90
N GLY A 361 10.32 -29.99 -19.63
CA GLY A 361 11.29 -28.98 -20.08
C GLY A 361 12.75 -29.40 -20.22
N LEU A 362 13.15 -30.62 -19.83
CA LEU A 362 14.58 -31.00 -19.78
C LEU A 362 15.06 -31.95 -20.90
N PHE A 363 14.31 -32.10 -21.99
CA PHE A 363 14.67 -33.02 -23.07
C PHE A 363 14.51 -32.37 -24.44
N ASP A 364 15.47 -31.51 -24.78
CA ASP A 364 15.93 -31.37 -26.16
C ASP A 364 17.31 -30.71 -26.15
N GLN A 365 18.38 -31.50 -26.37
CA GLN A 365 19.61 -31.14 -27.10
C GLN A 365 20.67 -32.26 -27.13
N PRO A 366 21.64 -32.22 -28.08
CA PRO A 366 22.23 -33.40 -28.71
C PRO A 366 23.41 -34.02 -27.97
N ASP A 367 23.73 -35.24 -28.39
CA ASP A 367 24.77 -36.12 -27.85
C ASP A 367 26.14 -35.44 -27.72
N GLY A 368 26.68 -35.40 -26.50
CA GLY A 368 28.12 -35.19 -26.26
C GLY A 368 28.53 -34.08 -25.28
N ALA A 369 27.63 -33.22 -24.80
CA ALA A 369 27.99 -32.14 -23.88
C ALA A 369 27.70 -32.50 -22.41
N ALA A 370 28.74 -32.61 -21.58
CA ALA A 370 28.61 -32.70 -20.12
C ALA A 370 28.10 -31.36 -19.58
N ILE A 371 26.89 -31.35 -19.02
CA ILE A 371 26.34 -30.18 -18.31
C ILE A 371 26.75 -30.30 -16.85
N PRO A 372 27.62 -29.42 -16.31
CA PRO A 372 27.78 -29.28 -14.86
C PRO A 372 26.43 -28.89 -14.28
N GLY A 373 26.13 -29.32 -13.05
CA GLY A 373 24.93 -28.89 -12.34
C GLY A 373 24.73 -27.36 -12.36
N ARG A 374 23.56 -26.91 -11.91
CA ARG A 374 22.99 -25.54 -12.00
C ARG A 374 23.89 -24.35 -11.60
N PHE A 375 25.11 -24.56 -11.13
CA PHE A 375 26.04 -23.54 -10.67
C PHE A 375 27.25 -23.41 -11.62
N LYS A 376 27.52 -22.21 -12.12
CA LYS A 376 28.74 -21.89 -12.88
C LYS A 376 29.82 -21.36 -11.92
N ASN A 377 31.09 -21.68 -12.19
CA ASN A 377 32.29 -21.24 -11.46
C ASN A 377 32.44 -21.78 -10.02
N ILE A 378 32.18 -23.07 -9.79
CA ILE A 378 32.50 -23.75 -8.53
C ILE A 378 33.37 -24.96 -8.86
N GLU A 379 34.35 -25.26 -7.99
CA GLU A 379 35.15 -26.48 -8.11
C GLU A 379 34.24 -27.72 -7.96
N PRO A 380 34.38 -28.73 -8.84
CA PRO A 380 33.47 -29.86 -8.87
C PRO A 380 33.56 -30.71 -7.62
N THR A 381 32.42 -31.24 -7.16
CA THR A 381 32.36 -32.10 -5.97
C THR A 381 32.88 -33.50 -6.34
N ILE A 382 34.15 -33.78 -6.04
CA ILE A 382 34.76 -35.10 -6.28
C ILE A 382 34.72 -35.92 -5.00
N HIS A 383 34.08 -37.08 -5.06
CA HIS A 383 34.08 -38.08 -3.99
C HIS A 383 34.49 -39.44 -4.55
N GLU A 384 35.51 -40.06 -3.95
CA GLU A 384 36.07 -41.36 -4.38
C GLU A 384 36.43 -41.42 -5.88
N GLY A 385 36.99 -40.31 -6.40
CA GLY A 385 37.38 -40.20 -7.81
C GLY A 385 36.22 -40.04 -8.79
N GLN A 386 34.99 -39.83 -8.31
CA GLN A 386 33.81 -39.63 -9.15
C GLN A 386 33.22 -38.23 -8.94
N ASN A 387 32.93 -37.53 -10.05
CA ASN A 387 32.30 -36.20 -10.02
C ASN A 387 30.80 -36.35 -9.70
N LEU A 388 30.38 -35.89 -8.51
CA LEU A 388 29.00 -35.99 -8.05
C LEU A 388 28.05 -34.99 -8.72
N ASP A 389 28.57 -33.96 -9.40
CA ASP A 389 27.77 -32.95 -10.10
C ASP A 389 27.19 -33.48 -11.41
N ILE A 390 27.65 -34.66 -11.87
CA ILE A 390 27.09 -35.38 -13.01
C ILE A 390 26.04 -36.38 -12.50
N PRO A 391 24.79 -36.32 -13.00
CA PRO A 391 23.73 -37.24 -12.59
C PRO A 391 24.12 -38.72 -12.70
N THR A 392 23.75 -39.52 -11.70
CA THR A 392 24.15 -40.92 -11.53
C THR A 392 23.83 -41.80 -12.74
N PHE A 393 22.74 -41.54 -13.46
CA PHE A 393 22.36 -42.32 -14.65
C PHE A 393 23.35 -42.14 -15.82
N ILE A 394 23.95 -40.96 -15.97
CA ILE A 394 25.01 -40.68 -16.95
C ILE A 394 26.32 -41.35 -16.50
N ARG A 395 26.68 -41.20 -15.22
CA ARG A 395 27.90 -41.82 -14.65
C ARG A 395 27.91 -43.34 -14.74
N ARG A 396 26.75 -43.98 -14.53
CA ARG A 396 26.61 -45.44 -14.52
C ARG A 396 26.10 -46.02 -15.85
N ARG A 397 25.98 -45.20 -16.91
CA ARG A 397 25.48 -45.58 -18.25
C ARG A 397 24.20 -46.42 -18.20
N ILE A 398 23.24 -46.00 -17.37
CA ILE A 398 21.99 -46.73 -17.22
C ILE A 398 21.04 -46.29 -18.35
N PRO A 399 20.57 -47.20 -19.23
CA PRO A 399 19.67 -46.85 -20.32
C PRO A 399 18.27 -46.48 -19.78
N LEU A 400 17.79 -45.28 -20.12
CA LEU A 400 16.45 -44.82 -19.78
C LEU A 400 15.46 -45.28 -20.86
N GLN A 401 14.57 -46.22 -20.54
CA GLN A 401 13.50 -46.63 -21.46
C GLN A 401 12.41 -45.54 -21.52
N LYS A 402 12.19 -44.95 -22.70
CA LYS A 402 11.05 -44.06 -22.98
C LYS A 402 9.76 -44.90 -23.00
N ARG A 403 8.87 -44.72 -22.02
CA ARG A 403 7.50 -45.22 -22.11
C ARG A 403 6.72 -44.39 -23.13
N SER A 404 6.19 -45.01 -24.18
CA SER A 404 5.30 -44.36 -25.14
C SER A 404 3.99 -43.98 -24.45
N ALA A 405 3.59 -42.72 -24.58
CA ALA A 405 2.26 -42.26 -24.18
C ALA A 405 1.19 -43.01 -24.98
N ARG A 406 0.24 -43.67 -24.29
CA ARG A 406 -0.99 -44.15 -24.92
C ARG A 406 -1.87 -42.94 -25.20
N ALA A 407 -2.37 -42.90 -26.44
CA ALA A 407 -3.35 -41.95 -26.96
C ALA A 407 -4.68 -42.00 -26.20
#